data_AF-A0A821PVI1-F1
#
_entry.id   AF-A0A821PVI1-F1
#
_cell.length_a   1.000
_cell.length_b   1.000
_cell.length_c   1.000
_cell.angle_alpha   90.00
_cell.angle_beta   90.00
_cell.angle_gamma   90.00
#
_symmetry.space_group_name_H-M   'P 1'
#
loop_
_entity.id
_entity.type
_entity.pdbx_description
1 polymer ?
#
loop_
_entity_poly.entity_id
_entity_poly.type
_entity_poly.pdbx_seq_one_letter_code
_entity_poly.pdbx_strand_id
1 'polypeptide(L)'
;MKSPCGIEYLRTSSLILDDLSAQDNSDFRRDRPTLHKAAIHDDIPDNLCEGRAQLSAIDLIAFCMSLINHDLVTNGFPPERINRIVGEISSSMNGLCIGQMMDLRARHMGIRKEVEQLDELDHIAQFKTGKAIEIVLITPANLSSPSTSVNTEPNELSNIRELGRLMEILFQMQDNLLDVESENIGKPAALAVKNNTVTYVSRLGVESTRQRLKEFRRRTLQLVDECWPSGAGTIKDVVNYIVDRKN
;
A
#
# COMPACT_ATOMS: atom_id res chain seq x y z
N MET A 1 20.41 9.23 -4.16
CA MET A 1 19.55 8.74 -3.07
C MET A 1 18.81 7.50 -3.58
N LYS A 2 18.99 6.38 -2.90
CA LYS A 2 18.34 5.09 -3.17
C LYS A 2 17.20 4.79 -2.19
N SER A 3 16.95 5.64 -1.17
CA SER A 3 15.88 5.42 -0.18
C SER A 3 14.50 5.11 -0.78
N PRO A 4 14.03 5.75 -1.87
CA PRO A 4 12.75 5.39 -2.50
C PRO A 4 12.72 3.96 -3.05
N CYS A 5 13.86 3.43 -3.51
CA CYS A 5 13.97 2.04 -3.96
C CYS A 5 13.83 1.05 -2.80
N GLY A 6 14.19 1.44 -1.57
CA GLY A 6 13.99 0.63 -0.36
C GLY A 6 12.52 0.30 -0.12
N ILE A 7 11.66 1.31 -0.23
CA ILE A 7 10.23 1.16 0.04
C ILE A 7 9.54 0.21 -0.96
N GLU A 8 10.02 0.15 -2.21
CA GLU A 8 9.52 -0.82 -3.20
C GLU A 8 9.85 -2.28 -2.84
N TYR A 9 10.97 -2.54 -2.15
CA TYR A 9 11.24 -3.88 -1.60
C TYR A 9 10.26 -4.24 -0.50
N LEU A 10 9.92 -3.29 0.37
CA LEU A 10 8.88 -3.50 1.38
C LEU A 10 7.52 -3.79 0.71
N ARG A 11 7.11 -2.99 -0.28
CA ARG A 11 5.87 -3.21 -1.04
C ARG A 11 5.86 -4.56 -1.76
N THR A 12 6.99 -4.97 -2.31
CA THR A 12 7.11 -6.28 -2.97
C THR A 12 7.02 -7.43 -1.95
N SER A 13 7.63 -7.28 -0.78
CA SER A 13 7.55 -8.28 0.30
C SER A 13 6.11 -8.51 0.78
N SER A 14 5.30 -7.44 0.88
CA SER A 14 3.92 -7.57 1.31
C SER A 14 3.07 -8.32 0.27
N LEU A 15 3.29 -8.06 -1.03
CA LEU A 15 2.61 -8.81 -2.09
C LEU A 15 2.97 -10.31 -2.08
N ILE A 16 4.24 -10.65 -1.84
CA ILE A 16 4.67 -12.05 -1.74
C ILE A 16 3.95 -12.78 -0.61
N LEU A 17 3.77 -12.12 0.55
CA LEU A 17 3.06 -12.68 1.70
C LEU A 17 1.54 -12.76 1.47
N ASP A 18 0.95 -11.74 0.84
CA ASP A 18 -0.47 -11.66 0.47
C ASP A 18 -0.84 -12.78 -0.51
N ASP A 19 0.06 -13.15 -1.41
CA ASP A 19 -0.17 -14.18 -2.43
C ASP A 19 -0.23 -15.62 -1.87
N LEU A 20 0.35 -15.90 -0.70
CA LEU A 20 0.48 -17.27 -0.15
C LEU A 20 -0.84 -18.01 0.01
N SER A 21 -0.80 -19.35 0.06
CA SER A 21 -2.00 -20.20 0.16
C SER A 21 -2.89 -19.88 1.38
N ALA A 22 -2.28 -19.40 2.48
CA ALA A 22 -2.98 -19.03 3.70
C ALA A 22 -3.68 -17.66 3.65
N GLN A 23 -3.48 -16.88 2.58
CA GLN A 23 -4.00 -15.52 2.41
C GLN A 23 -4.86 -15.43 1.13
N ASP A 24 -4.37 -14.79 0.06
CA ASP A 24 -5.12 -14.67 -1.19
C ASP A 24 -5.05 -15.93 -2.06
N ASN A 25 -4.06 -16.80 -1.82
CA ASN A 25 -3.78 -17.99 -2.63
C ASN A 25 -3.80 -17.68 -4.14
N SER A 26 -3.10 -16.60 -4.51
CA SER A 26 -3.10 -16.10 -5.88
C SER A 26 -2.11 -16.88 -6.74
N ASP A 27 -2.56 -17.35 -7.90
CA ASP A 27 -1.67 -18.07 -8.82
C ASP A 27 -0.73 -17.12 -9.60
N PHE A 28 -1.16 -15.87 -9.83
CA PHE A 28 -0.45 -14.90 -10.66
C PHE A 28 -0.35 -13.51 -10.01
N ARG A 29 0.78 -12.85 -10.26
CA ARG A 29 1.03 -11.46 -9.89
C ARG A 29 1.92 -10.80 -10.94
N ARG A 30 1.50 -9.65 -11.48
CA ARG A 30 2.22 -8.93 -12.56
C ARG A 30 2.50 -9.83 -13.77
N ASP A 31 1.49 -10.58 -14.21
CA ASP A 31 1.53 -11.50 -15.36
C ASP A 31 2.55 -12.65 -15.22
N ARG A 32 2.98 -12.95 -14.00
CA ARG A 32 3.91 -14.05 -13.70
C ARG A 32 3.38 -14.92 -12.58
N PRO A 33 3.75 -16.21 -12.54
CA PRO A 33 3.44 -17.07 -11.40
C PRO A 33 3.95 -16.46 -10.09
N THR A 34 3.12 -16.49 -9.05
CA THR A 34 3.53 -16.02 -7.72
C THR A 34 4.67 -16.87 -7.16
N LEU A 35 5.43 -16.33 -6.21
CA LEU A 35 6.64 -17.00 -5.71
C LEU A 35 6.35 -18.39 -5.11
N HIS A 36 5.18 -18.62 -4.52
CA HIS A 36 4.82 -19.92 -3.94
C HIS A 36 4.29 -20.92 -4.99
N LYS A 37 3.99 -20.45 -6.22
CA LYS A 37 3.54 -21.28 -7.36
C LYS A 37 4.63 -21.50 -8.39
N ALA A 38 5.62 -20.60 -8.46
CA ALA A 38 6.72 -20.68 -9.41
C ALA A 38 7.63 -21.87 -9.08
N ALA A 39 7.43 -23.01 -9.74
CA ALA A 39 8.42 -24.08 -9.71
C ALA A 39 9.70 -23.63 -10.44
N ILE A 40 10.86 -23.76 -9.80
CA ILE A 40 12.16 -23.52 -10.47
C ILE A 40 12.61 -24.79 -11.19
N HIS A 41 12.18 -25.96 -10.70
CA HIS A 41 12.41 -27.29 -11.25
C HIS A 41 11.19 -28.17 -10.98
N ASP A 42 10.95 -29.18 -11.82
CA ASP A 42 9.74 -30.02 -11.79
C ASP A 42 9.59 -30.86 -10.50
N ASP A 43 10.65 -31.00 -9.71
CA ASP A 43 10.69 -31.87 -8.51
C ASP A 43 10.63 -31.13 -7.16
N ILE A 44 10.35 -29.82 -7.14
CA ILE A 44 10.29 -29.05 -5.88
C ILE A 44 8.90 -29.20 -5.25
N PRO A 45 8.78 -29.75 -4.01
CA PRO A 45 7.49 -29.85 -3.34
C PRO A 45 6.89 -28.48 -3.01
N ASP A 46 5.55 -28.36 -3.05
CA ASP A 46 4.82 -27.10 -2.82
C ASP A 46 5.19 -26.41 -1.50
N ASN A 47 5.40 -27.18 -0.43
CA ASN A 47 5.77 -26.63 0.88
C ASN A 47 7.14 -25.92 0.87
N LEU A 48 8.05 -26.32 -0.03
CA LEU A 48 9.34 -25.65 -0.19
C LEU A 48 9.19 -24.35 -0.99
N CYS A 49 8.28 -24.30 -1.96
CA CYS A 49 7.93 -23.06 -2.67
C CYS A 49 7.27 -22.03 -1.73
N GLU A 50 6.36 -22.47 -0.86
CA GLU A 50 5.79 -21.67 0.24
C GLU A 50 6.90 -21.14 1.17
N GLY A 51 7.78 -22.03 1.66
CA GLY A 51 8.89 -21.65 2.52
C GLY A 51 9.84 -20.65 1.87
N ARG A 52 10.14 -20.82 0.57
CA ARG A 52 10.95 -19.87 -0.20
C ARG A 52 10.27 -18.50 -0.27
N ALA A 53 8.98 -18.45 -0.59
CA ALA A 53 8.25 -17.19 -0.67
C ALA A 53 8.28 -16.43 0.67
N GLN A 54 8.05 -17.13 1.79
CA GLN A 54 8.14 -16.57 3.14
C GLN A 54 9.55 -16.01 3.44
N LEU A 55 10.60 -16.80 3.18
CA LEU A 55 11.98 -16.38 3.41
C LEU A 55 12.39 -15.22 2.52
N SER A 56 11.98 -15.20 1.26
CA SER A 56 12.22 -14.09 0.34
C SER A 56 11.56 -12.80 0.84
N ALA A 57 10.33 -12.86 1.35
CA ALA A 57 9.68 -11.68 1.91
C ALA A 57 10.45 -11.13 3.12
N ILE A 58 10.92 -11.99 4.03
CA ILE A 58 11.75 -11.60 5.19
C ILE A 58 13.06 -10.95 4.72
N ASP A 59 13.73 -11.53 3.74
CA ASP A 59 14.99 -11.01 3.19
C ASP A 59 14.79 -9.62 2.54
N LEU A 60 13.72 -9.43 1.76
CA LEU A 60 13.40 -8.14 1.16
C LEU A 60 13.11 -7.05 2.20
N ILE A 61 12.46 -7.39 3.31
CA ILE A 61 12.25 -6.48 4.44
C ILE A 61 13.58 -6.08 5.06
N ALA A 62 14.45 -7.05 5.34
CA ALA A 62 15.78 -6.78 5.90
C ALA A 62 16.63 -5.93 4.94
N PHE A 63 16.57 -6.24 3.64
CA PHE A 63 17.27 -5.51 2.59
C PHE A 63 16.78 -4.06 2.46
N CYS A 64 15.47 -3.83 2.54
CA CYS A 64 14.87 -2.49 2.59
C CYS A 64 15.51 -1.64 3.70
N MET A 65 15.53 -2.16 4.94
CA MET A 65 16.09 -1.46 6.09
C MET A 65 17.58 -1.18 5.92
N SER A 66 18.34 -2.18 5.45
CA SER A 66 19.77 -2.04 5.20
C SER A 66 20.07 -0.99 4.13
N LEU A 67 19.35 -1.03 3.01
CA LEU A 67 19.52 -0.11 1.89
C LEU A 67 19.20 1.34 2.28
N ILE A 68 18.07 1.55 2.98
CA ILE A 68 17.68 2.88 3.44
C ILE A 68 18.72 3.41 4.43
N ASN A 69 19.09 2.63 5.44
CA ASN A 69 20.09 3.04 6.43
C ASN A 69 21.43 3.37 5.77
N HIS A 70 21.96 2.49 4.91
CA HIS A 70 23.22 2.71 4.20
C HIS A 70 23.18 3.98 3.35
N ASP A 71 22.10 4.21 2.59
CA ASP A 71 21.96 5.42 1.76
C ASP A 71 21.94 6.67 2.63
N LEU A 72 21.17 6.69 3.72
CA LEU A 72 21.12 7.87 4.59
C LEU A 72 22.45 8.17 5.30
N VAL A 73 23.14 7.15 5.80
CA VAL A 73 24.48 7.30 6.40
C VAL A 73 25.48 7.83 5.36
N THR A 74 25.50 7.25 4.17
CA THR A 74 26.44 7.64 3.10
C THR A 74 26.22 9.06 2.62
N ASN A 75 24.98 9.55 2.65
CA ASN A 75 24.64 10.94 2.30
C ASN A 75 24.81 11.92 3.48
N GLY A 76 25.33 11.46 4.63
CA GLY A 76 25.68 12.33 5.76
C GLY A 76 24.49 12.84 6.58
N PHE A 77 23.35 12.16 6.55
CA PHE A 77 22.22 12.53 7.41
C PHE A 77 22.54 12.23 8.89
N PRO A 78 22.09 13.08 9.83
CA PRO A 78 22.39 12.90 11.25
C PRO A 78 21.66 11.67 11.84
N PRO A 79 22.25 10.96 12.83
CA PRO A 79 21.68 9.74 13.41
C PRO A 79 20.24 9.90 13.91
N GLU A 80 19.87 11.06 14.46
CA GLU A 80 18.52 11.34 14.96
C GLU A 80 17.48 11.31 13.83
N ARG A 81 17.86 11.81 12.65
CA ARG A 81 16.98 11.81 11.46
C ARG A 81 16.85 10.42 10.87
N ILE A 82 17.96 9.67 10.84
CA ILE A 82 17.96 8.27 10.41
C ILE A 82 17.04 7.46 11.32
N ASN A 83 17.21 7.59 12.64
CA ASN A 83 16.37 6.91 13.63
C ASN A 83 14.89 7.26 13.49
N ARG A 84 14.57 8.53 13.21
CA ARG A 84 13.18 8.95 12.95
C ARG A 84 12.58 8.21 11.75
N ILE A 85 13.30 8.18 10.62
CA ILE A 85 12.82 7.53 9.39
C ILE A 85 12.69 6.01 9.60
N VAL A 86 13.68 5.38 10.24
CA VAL A 86 13.63 3.96 10.59
C VAL A 86 12.43 3.66 11.50
N GLY A 87 12.15 4.54 12.47
CA GLY A 87 10.97 4.44 13.34
C GLY A 87 9.65 4.56 12.58
N GLU A 88 9.54 5.52 11.66
CA GLU A 88 8.36 5.70 10.80
C GLU A 88 8.11 4.48 9.89
N ILE A 89 9.16 3.92 9.30
CA ILE A 89 9.07 2.69 8.48
C ILE A 89 8.58 1.52 9.34
N SER A 90 9.19 1.31 10.51
CA SER A 90 8.82 0.24 11.44
C SER A 90 7.35 0.35 11.91
N SER A 91 6.92 1.56 12.29
CA SER A 91 5.53 1.84 12.65
C SER A 91 4.57 1.59 11.49
N SER A 92 4.96 2.00 10.27
CA SER A 92 4.17 1.75 9.06
C SER A 92 4.02 0.27 8.76
N MET A 93 5.10 -0.52 8.93
CA MET A 93 5.05 -1.97 8.79
C MET A 93 4.13 -2.63 9.81
N ASN A 94 4.14 -2.17 11.07
CA ASN A 94 3.19 -2.64 12.06
C ASN A 94 1.75 -2.37 11.63
N GLY A 95 1.49 -1.16 11.10
CA GLY A 95 0.20 -0.79 10.53
C GLY A 95 -0.23 -1.68 9.35
N LEU A 96 0.69 -2.01 8.43
CA LEU A 96 0.43 -2.94 7.32
C LEU A 96 -0.02 -4.32 7.82
N CYS A 97 0.67 -4.88 8.81
CA CYS A 97 0.30 -6.17 9.40
C CYS A 97 -1.08 -6.12 10.08
N ILE A 98 -1.39 -5.02 10.77
CA ILE A 98 -2.72 -4.80 11.38
C ILE A 98 -3.79 -4.76 10.29
N GLY A 99 -3.58 -3.97 9.24
CA GLY A 99 -4.51 -3.86 8.13
C GLY A 99 -4.76 -5.18 7.42
N GLN A 100 -3.71 -5.97 7.19
CA GLN A 100 -3.83 -7.31 6.60
C GLN A 100 -4.65 -8.25 7.50
N MET A 101 -4.41 -8.21 8.82
CA MET A 101 -5.20 -9.01 9.76
C MET A 101 -6.68 -8.58 9.80
N MET A 102 -6.95 -7.27 9.70
CA MET A 102 -8.32 -6.76 9.62
C MET A 102 -9.03 -7.25 8.35
N ASP A 103 -8.37 -7.19 7.20
CA ASP A 103 -8.88 -7.70 5.92
C ASP A 103 -9.18 -9.21 5.98
N LEU A 104 -8.25 -10.03 6.50
CA LEU A 104 -8.46 -11.47 6.66
C LEU A 104 -9.63 -11.79 7.61
N ARG A 105 -9.81 -11.01 8.68
CA ARG A 105 -10.93 -11.15 9.61
C ARG A 105 -12.26 -10.75 8.97
N ALA A 106 -12.28 -9.67 8.20
CA ALA A 106 -13.46 -9.21 7.46
C ALA A 106 -13.94 -10.31 6.50
N ARG A 107 -13.03 -10.90 5.73
CA ARG A 107 -13.32 -12.05 4.83
C ARG A 107 -13.92 -13.25 5.57
N HIS A 108 -13.38 -13.59 6.74
CA HIS A 108 -13.88 -14.72 7.53
C HIS A 108 -15.28 -14.47 8.10
N MET A 109 -15.55 -13.25 8.55
CA MET A 109 -16.89 -12.86 9.01
C MET A 109 -17.90 -12.79 7.84
N GLY A 110 -17.40 -12.53 6.63
CA GLY A 110 -18.17 -12.39 5.41
C GLY A 110 -19.12 -11.19 5.45
N ILE A 111 -19.92 -11.02 4.37
CA ILE A 111 -20.97 -9.99 4.23
C ILE A 111 -22.14 -10.19 5.23
N ARG A 112 -21.93 -10.97 6.32
CA ARG A 112 -22.94 -11.30 7.33
C ARG A 112 -23.08 -10.23 8.41
N LYS A 113 -22.19 -9.26 8.47
CA LYS A 113 -22.49 -8.00 9.16
C LYS A 113 -23.22 -7.08 8.18
N GLU A 114 -24.41 -6.65 8.56
CA GLU A 114 -25.11 -5.48 7.98
C GLU A 114 -24.27 -4.17 8.08
N VAL A 115 -23.09 -4.24 8.68
CA VAL A 115 -22.26 -3.13 9.12
C VAL A 115 -20.78 -3.47 8.86
N GLU A 116 -20.39 -3.60 7.59
CA GLU A 116 -19.15 -2.91 7.20
C GLU A 116 -19.59 -1.53 6.73
N GLN A 117 -19.44 -0.54 7.63
CA GLN A 117 -19.61 0.86 7.27
C GLN A 117 -18.46 1.24 6.34
N LEU A 118 -18.68 2.19 5.44
CA LEU A 118 -17.63 2.67 4.54
C LEU A 118 -16.39 3.14 5.30
N ASP A 119 -16.58 3.63 6.53
CA ASP A 119 -15.50 4.04 7.41
C ASP A 119 -14.61 2.87 7.83
N GLU A 120 -15.15 1.65 7.96
CA GLU A 120 -14.37 0.44 8.26
C GLU A 120 -13.55 -0.01 7.04
N LEU A 121 -14.13 0.06 5.83
CA LEU A 121 -13.40 -0.21 4.58
C LEU A 121 -12.29 0.82 4.35
N ASP A 122 -12.58 2.10 4.57
CA ASP A 122 -11.58 3.18 4.50
C ASP A 122 -10.46 2.96 5.53
N HIS A 123 -10.80 2.49 6.74
CA HIS A 123 -9.82 2.17 7.77
C HIS A 123 -8.98 0.94 7.41
N ILE A 124 -9.57 -0.12 6.86
CA ILE A 124 -8.82 -1.29 6.35
C ILE A 124 -7.86 -0.84 5.24
N ALA A 125 -8.33 -0.07 4.25
CA ALA A 125 -7.50 0.42 3.17
C ALA A 125 -6.34 1.29 3.68
N GLN A 126 -6.62 2.21 4.61
CA GLN A 126 -5.61 3.07 5.24
C GLN A 126 -4.47 2.24 5.87
N PHE A 127 -4.79 1.14 6.54
CA PHE A 127 -3.78 0.33 7.21
C PHE A 127 -3.12 -0.70 6.28
N LYS A 128 -3.89 -1.44 5.47
CA LYS A 128 -3.40 -2.57 4.65
C LYS A 128 -2.43 -2.12 3.57
N THR A 129 -2.69 -0.98 2.95
CA THR A 129 -1.92 -0.48 1.80
C THR A 129 -1.48 0.97 2.00
N GLY A 130 -2.30 1.78 2.69
CA GLY A 130 -2.05 3.22 2.84
C GLY A 130 -0.80 3.57 3.62
N LYS A 131 -0.40 2.73 4.57
CA LYS A 131 0.86 2.91 5.30
C LYS A 131 2.09 2.86 4.39
N ALA A 132 2.03 2.10 3.30
CA ALA A 132 3.11 2.05 2.31
C ALA A 132 3.15 3.33 1.46
N ILE A 133 2.00 3.91 1.09
CA ILE A 133 1.96 5.20 0.38
C ILE A 133 2.41 6.34 1.30
N GLU A 134 1.91 6.36 2.54
CA GLU A 134 2.27 7.34 3.56
C GLU A 134 3.79 7.39 3.75
N ILE A 135 4.46 6.23 3.90
CA ILE A 135 5.91 6.21 4.12
C ILE A 135 6.70 6.75 2.92
N VAL A 136 6.23 6.55 1.69
CA VAL A 136 6.85 7.12 0.47
C VAL A 136 6.80 8.65 0.51
N LEU A 137 5.71 9.22 0.99
CA LEU A 137 5.53 10.67 1.02
C LEU A 137 6.22 11.33 2.23
N ILE A 138 6.15 10.73 3.42
CA ILE A 138 6.73 11.36 4.63
C ILE A 138 8.26 11.23 4.70
N THR A 139 8.85 10.23 4.05
CA THR A 139 10.31 10.02 4.07
C THR A 139 11.07 11.22 3.50
N PRO A 140 10.81 11.67 2.25
CA PRO A 140 11.47 12.86 1.71
C PRO A 140 11.14 14.12 2.51
N ALA A 141 9.92 14.27 3.03
CA ALA A 141 9.55 15.41 3.86
C ALA A 141 10.37 15.49 5.17
N ASN A 142 10.56 14.35 5.85
CA ASN A 142 11.43 14.25 7.02
C ASN A 142 12.91 14.49 6.69
N LEU A 143 13.35 14.15 5.47
CA LEU A 143 14.71 14.41 5.01
C LEU A 143 14.95 15.89 4.69
N SER A 144 13.95 16.59 4.17
CA SER A 144 14.03 17.99 3.77
C SER A 144 13.70 18.97 4.90
N SER A 145 12.97 18.55 5.94
CA SER A 145 12.61 19.44 7.04
C SER A 145 13.86 19.93 7.79
N PRO A 146 13.97 21.24 8.09
CA PRO A 146 14.89 21.70 9.13
C PRO A 146 14.55 20.96 10.43
N SER A 147 15.56 20.62 11.22
CA SER A 147 15.39 19.83 12.45
C SER A 147 14.46 20.56 13.43
N THR A 148 13.18 20.28 13.36
CA THR A 148 12.19 20.69 14.35
C THR A 148 12.27 19.75 15.55
N SER A 149 11.95 20.30 16.71
CA SER A 149 11.81 19.59 17.99
C SER A 149 11.14 18.22 17.80
N VAL A 150 11.71 17.21 18.47
CA VAL A 150 11.28 15.79 18.42
C VAL A 150 9.80 15.60 18.80
N ASN A 151 9.18 16.59 19.44
CA ASN A 151 7.85 16.46 20.06
C ASN A 151 6.72 17.26 19.38
N THR A 152 6.93 17.82 18.18
CA THR A 152 5.86 18.49 17.45
C THR A 152 5.87 18.05 16.01
N GLU A 153 4.79 17.40 15.58
CA GLU A 153 4.54 17.15 14.17
C GLU A 153 4.27 18.50 13.50
N PRO A 154 5.10 18.94 12.54
CA PRO A 154 4.77 20.13 11.77
C PRO A 154 3.44 19.90 11.04
N ASN A 155 2.60 20.93 10.93
CA ASN A 155 1.34 20.89 10.16
C ASN A 155 1.53 20.26 8.76
N GLU A 156 2.71 20.49 8.18
CA GLU A 156 3.15 19.91 6.92
C GLU A 156 3.13 18.37 6.91
N LEU A 157 3.70 17.70 7.92
CA LEU A 157 3.70 16.23 7.96
C LEU A 157 2.29 15.68 8.10
N SER A 158 1.42 16.36 8.86
CA SER A 158 0.03 15.96 9.01
C SER A 158 -0.73 16.06 7.69
N ASN A 159 -0.51 17.14 6.92
CA ASN A 159 -1.08 17.29 5.58
C ASN A 159 -0.58 16.20 4.61
N ILE A 160 0.70 15.82 4.70
CA ILE A 160 1.26 14.74 3.89
C ILE A 160 0.66 13.39 4.26
N ARG A 161 0.42 13.14 5.55
CA ARG A 161 -0.25 11.92 6.01
C ARG A 161 -1.70 11.84 5.50
N GLU A 162 -2.44 12.94 5.55
CA GLU A 162 -3.79 13.01 5.00
C GLU A 162 -3.79 12.82 3.48
N LEU A 163 -2.82 13.40 2.77
CA LEU A 163 -2.63 13.15 1.34
C LEU A 163 -2.41 11.66 1.07
N GLY A 164 -1.51 11.00 1.81
CA GLY A 164 -1.25 9.57 1.68
C GLY A 164 -2.51 8.72 1.93
N ARG A 165 -3.30 9.07 2.95
CA ARG A 165 -4.57 8.40 3.27
C ARG A 165 -5.58 8.53 2.13
N LEU A 166 -5.74 9.72 1.57
CA LEU A 166 -6.68 9.95 0.46
C LEU A 166 -6.23 9.25 -0.83
N MET A 167 -4.93 9.32 -1.15
CA MET A 167 -4.35 8.64 -2.31
C MET A 167 -4.52 7.13 -2.23
N GLU A 168 -4.41 6.55 -1.05
CA GLU A 168 -4.68 5.12 -0.84
C GLU A 168 -6.14 4.76 -1.11
N ILE A 169 -7.08 5.49 -0.51
CA ILE A 169 -8.50 5.20 -0.68
C ILE A 169 -8.89 5.30 -2.17
N LEU A 170 -8.32 6.26 -2.90
CA LEU A 170 -8.42 6.33 -4.36
C LEU A 170 -7.86 5.09 -5.06
N PHE A 171 -6.66 4.67 -4.69
CA PHE A 171 -5.99 3.51 -5.28
C PHE A 171 -6.81 2.24 -5.08
N GLN A 172 -7.32 2.01 -3.87
CA GLN A 172 -8.12 0.84 -3.53
C GLN A 172 -9.49 0.83 -4.22
N MET A 173 -10.19 1.98 -4.28
CA MET A 173 -11.44 2.08 -5.03
C MET A 173 -11.24 1.81 -6.52
N GLN A 174 -10.18 2.35 -7.13
CA GLN A 174 -9.86 2.07 -8.53
C GLN A 174 -9.47 0.60 -8.72
N ASP A 175 -8.72 -0.01 -7.80
CA ASP A 175 -8.37 -1.43 -7.88
C ASP A 175 -9.61 -2.32 -7.85
N ASN A 176 -10.59 -2.00 -7.01
CA ASN A 176 -11.83 -2.75 -6.91
C ASN A 176 -12.71 -2.59 -8.15
N LEU A 177 -12.71 -1.41 -8.80
CA LEU A 177 -13.39 -1.21 -10.08
C LEU A 177 -12.71 -2.01 -11.20
N LEU A 178 -11.37 -2.00 -11.25
CA LEU A 178 -10.62 -2.75 -12.24
C LEU A 178 -10.76 -4.27 -12.08
N ASP A 179 -10.88 -4.78 -10.84
CA ASP A 179 -11.11 -6.22 -10.55
C ASP A 179 -12.41 -6.76 -11.15
N VAL A 180 -13.41 -5.88 -11.39
CA VAL A 180 -14.71 -6.26 -11.97
C VAL A 180 -14.88 -5.83 -13.43
N GLU A 181 -14.19 -4.79 -13.89
CA GLU A 181 -14.36 -4.22 -15.24
C GLU A 181 -13.27 -4.65 -16.23
N SER A 182 -12.08 -5.01 -15.77
CA SER A 182 -10.92 -5.29 -16.64
C SER A 182 -10.66 -6.78 -16.77
N GLU A 183 -10.39 -7.23 -18.00
CA GLU A 183 -10.00 -8.61 -18.28
C GLU A 183 -8.53 -8.89 -17.95
N ASN A 184 -7.68 -7.86 -17.87
CA ASN A 184 -6.24 -8.03 -17.67
C ASN A 184 -5.62 -6.94 -16.78
N ILE A 185 -5.41 -7.31 -15.51
CA ILE A 185 -4.75 -6.49 -14.48
C ILE A 185 -3.55 -7.21 -13.85
N GLY A 186 -3.05 -8.26 -14.50
CA GLY A 186 -1.91 -9.05 -14.03
C GLY A 186 -2.13 -9.85 -12.74
N LYS A 187 -3.39 -10.01 -12.29
CA LYS A 187 -3.84 -10.93 -11.24
C LYS A 187 -5.14 -11.62 -11.70
N PRO A 188 -5.55 -12.77 -11.11
CA PRO A 188 -6.79 -13.45 -11.49
C PRO A 188 -8.01 -12.53 -11.35
N ALA A 189 -8.89 -12.53 -12.37
CA ALA A 189 -10.13 -11.77 -12.33
C ALA A 189 -11.06 -12.29 -11.21
N ALA A 190 -11.83 -11.38 -10.59
CA ALA A 190 -12.78 -11.69 -9.53
C ALA A 190 -12.17 -12.42 -8.31
N LEU A 191 -10.87 -12.22 -8.05
CA LEU A 191 -10.19 -12.80 -6.89
C LEU A 191 -10.87 -12.37 -5.58
N ALA A 192 -11.33 -11.12 -5.51
CA ALA A 192 -12.08 -10.61 -4.36
C ALA A 192 -13.36 -11.41 -4.09
N VAL A 193 -14.10 -11.77 -5.15
CA VAL A 193 -15.32 -12.59 -5.04
C VAL A 193 -14.98 -14.00 -4.56
N LYS A 194 -13.93 -14.63 -5.14
CA LYS A 194 -13.47 -15.96 -4.75
C LYS A 194 -13.05 -16.03 -3.28
N ASN A 195 -12.47 -14.95 -2.76
CA ASN A 195 -11.96 -14.87 -1.40
C ASN A 195 -12.97 -14.29 -0.39
N ASN A 196 -14.23 -14.03 -0.79
CA ASN A 196 -15.24 -13.35 0.01
C ASN A 196 -14.77 -11.99 0.57
N THR A 197 -13.90 -11.30 -0.16
CA THR A 197 -13.38 -9.99 0.21
C THR A 197 -14.48 -8.95 0.01
N VAL A 198 -14.78 -8.20 1.07
CA VAL A 198 -15.67 -7.05 0.97
C VAL A 198 -14.90 -5.90 0.34
N THR A 199 -15.42 -5.39 -0.77
CA THR A 199 -14.84 -4.31 -1.57
C THR A 199 -15.78 -3.13 -1.62
N TYR A 200 -15.27 -1.98 -2.06
CA TYR A 200 -16.14 -0.83 -2.34
C TYR A 200 -17.22 -1.17 -3.36
N VAL A 201 -16.88 -1.94 -4.39
CA VAL A 201 -17.82 -2.34 -5.44
C VAL A 201 -18.87 -3.31 -4.92
N SER A 202 -18.49 -4.32 -4.13
CA SER A 202 -19.47 -5.25 -3.55
C SER A 202 -20.41 -4.57 -2.56
N ARG A 203 -19.96 -3.49 -1.90
CA ARG A 203 -20.76 -2.76 -0.90
C ARG A 203 -21.65 -1.67 -1.50
N LEU A 204 -21.14 -0.91 -2.46
CA LEU A 204 -21.80 0.27 -3.02
C LEU A 204 -22.40 0.04 -4.41
N GLY A 205 -21.92 -0.96 -5.13
CA GLY A 205 -22.12 -1.10 -6.57
C GLY A 205 -21.18 -0.20 -7.38
N VAL A 206 -20.91 -0.61 -8.62
CA VAL A 206 -19.95 0.03 -9.54
C VAL A 206 -20.18 1.53 -9.68
N GLU A 207 -21.41 1.96 -9.97
CA GLU A 207 -21.70 3.37 -10.24
C GLU A 207 -21.49 4.26 -8.99
N SER A 208 -21.95 3.80 -7.84
CA SER A 208 -21.73 4.49 -6.56
C SER A 208 -20.25 4.55 -6.18
N THR A 209 -19.48 3.48 -6.43
CA THR A 209 -18.03 3.48 -6.24
C THR A 209 -17.34 4.50 -7.15
N ARG A 210 -17.75 4.60 -8.43
CA ARG A 210 -17.23 5.63 -9.35
C ARG A 210 -17.55 7.05 -8.89
N GLN A 211 -18.74 7.28 -8.33
CA GLN A 211 -19.11 8.58 -7.76
C GLN A 211 -18.24 8.93 -6.55
N ARG A 212 -18.05 7.99 -5.62
CA ARG A 212 -17.17 8.16 -4.45
C ARG A 212 -15.71 8.40 -4.88
N LEU A 213 -15.22 7.70 -5.90
CA LEU A 213 -13.88 7.90 -6.47
C LEU A 213 -13.70 9.34 -6.99
N LYS A 214 -14.70 9.87 -7.73
CA LYS A 214 -14.69 11.28 -8.19
C LYS A 214 -14.69 12.27 -7.03
N GLU A 215 -15.46 12.01 -5.99
CA GLU A 215 -15.50 12.85 -4.79
C GLU A 215 -14.14 12.89 -4.08
N PHE A 216 -13.54 11.73 -3.84
CA PHE A 216 -12.23 11.63 -3.22
C PHE A 216 -11.14 12.25 -4.11
N ARG A 217 -11.23 12.15 -5.44
CA ARG A 217 -10.29 12.80 -6.36
C ARG A 217 -10.34 14.32 -6.15
N ARG A 218 -11.55 14.89 -6.13
CA ARG A 218 -11.76 16.32 -5.88
C ARG A 218 -11.19 16.75 -4.52
N ARG A 219 -11.47 15.99 -3.45
CA ARG A 219 -10.95 16.26 -2.10
C ARG A 219 -9.42 16.22 -2.05
N THR A 220 -8.83 15.22 -2.71
CA THR A 220 -7.37 15.05 -2.75
C THR A 220 -6.70 16.20 -3.49
N LEU A 221 -7.22 16.58 -4.67
CA LEU A 221 -6.69 17.71 -5.44
C LEU A 221 -6.86 19.04 -4.70
N GLN A 222 -8.00 19.23 -4.01
CA GLN A 222 -8.23 20.40 -3.17
C GLN A 222 -7.21 20.51 -2.03
N LEU A 223 -6.94 19.41 -1.31
CA LEU A 223 -5.90 19.37 -0.28
C LEU A 223 -4.54 19.78 -0.87
N VAL A 224 -4.20 19.26 -2.05
CA VAL A 224 -2.94 19.59 -2.72
C VAL A 224 -2.85 21.08 -3.06
N ASP A 225 -3.94 21.68 -3.54
CA ASP A 225 -4.03 23.10 -3.85
C ASP A 225 -3.90 23.99 -2.60
N GLU A 226 -4.52 23.58 -1.49
CA GLU A 226 -4.52 24.33 -0.24
C GLU A 226 -3.17 24.25 0.48
N CYS A 227 -2.53 23.07 0.49
CA CYS A 227 -1.27 22.85 1.20
C CYS A 227 -0.03 23.25 0.37
N TRP A 228 -0.08 23.08 -0.96
CA TRP A 228 1.08 23.30 -1.85
C TRP A 228 0.72 24.11 -3.12
N PRO A 229 0.25 25.36 -2.96
CA PRO A 229 -0.26 26.18 -4.07
C PRO A 229 0.77 26.49 -5.17
N SER A 230 2.08 26.39 -4.87
CA SER A 230 3.15 26.85 -5.76
C SER A 230 4.10 25.75 -6.26
N GLY A 231 3.77 24.46 -6.14
CA GLY A 231 4.80 23.44 -6.44
C GLY A 231 4.42 21.96 -6.49
N ALA A 232 3.14 21.59 -6.56
CA ALA A 232 2.71 20.18 -6.46
C ALA A 232 2.07 19.58 -7.73
N GLY A 233 2.42 20.08 -8.93
CA GLY A 233 1.90 19.57 -10.20
C GLY A 233 2.05 18.06 -10.36
N THR A 234 3.24 17.53 -10.08
CA THR A 234 3.52 16.08 -10.12
C THR A 234 2.62 15.27 -9.18
N ILE A 235 2.29 15.79 -7.99
CA ILE A 235 1.39 15.09 -7.06
C ILE A 235 -0.01 14.99 -7.67
N LYS A 236 -0.50 16.08 -8.29
CA LYS A 236 -1.79 16.07 -8.99
C LYS A 236 -1.78 15.09 -10.16
N ASP A 237 -0.69 15.02 -10.92
CA ASP A 237 -0.54 14.07 -12.01
C ASP A 237 -0.61 12.63 -11.50
N VAL A 238 0.03 12.32 -10.38
CA VAL A 238 -0.05 10.99 -9.75
C VAL A 238 -1.47 10.69 -9.26
N VAL A 239 -2.16 11.64 -8.62
CA VAL A 239 -3.56 11.48 -8.19
C VAL A 239 -4.47 11.18 -9.37
N ASN A 240 -4.30 11.93 -10.47
CA ASN A 240 -5.05 11.70 -11.70
C ASN A 240 -4.72 10.33 -12.31
N TYR A 241 -3.44 9.96 -12.37
CA TYR A 241 -3.01 8.65 -12.85
C TYR A 241 -3.62 7.51 -12.04
N ILE A 242 -3.62 7.59 -10.70
CA ILE A 242 -4.23 6.57 -9.83
C ILE A 242 -5.69 6.32 -10.20
N VAL A 243 -6.45 7.38 -10.48
CA VAL A 243 -7.88 7.29 -10.81
C VAL A 243 -8.11 6.85 -12.25
N ASP A 244 -7.26 7.29 -13.18
CA ASP A 244 -7.47 7.09 -14.63
C ASP A 244 -6.73 5.84 -15.17
N ARG A 245 -5.99 5.11 -14.33
CA ARG A 245 -5.26 3.89 -14.71
C ARG A 245 -6.19 2.77 -15.18
N LYS A 246 -5.68 1.95 -16.11
CA LYS A 246 -6.41 0.82 -16.71
C LYS A 246 -5.92 -0.56 -16.23
N ASN A 247 -4.83 -0.58 -15.47
CA ASN A 247 -4.20 -1.76 -14.88
C ASN A 247 -3.51 -1.39 -13.56
#